data_AF-A0A8J5FC83-F1
#
_entry.id   AF-A0A8J5FC83-F1
#
_cell.length_a   1.000
_cell.length_b   1.000
_cell.length_c   1.000
_cell.angle_alpha   90.00
_cell.angle_beta   90.00
_cell.angle_gamma   90.00
#
_symmetry.space_group_name_H-M   'P 1'
#
loop_
_entity.id
_entity.type
_entity.pdbx_description
1 polymer ?
#
loop_
_entity_poly.entity_id
_entity_poly.type
_entity_poly.pdbx_seq_one_letter_code
_entity_poly.pdbx_strand_id
1 'polypeptide(L)'
;MSRGGSGGSAAAGAKSGKKKGSTFVIDCGKPVEDKIMDIASLEKFLQERIKVNGGKAGALGEAVTVTREKSKVTVTSEGPFSKRYLKYLTKKYLKKHNVRDWLRVIASNKDRNVYELRYFNIAENEGEEED
;
A
#
# COMPACT_ATOMS: atom_id res chain seq x y z
N MET A 1 -28.61 11.88 -59.97
CA MET A 1 -28.49 12.05 -58.50
C MET A 1 -28.75 10.67 -57.90
N SER A 2 -28.04 10.04 -56.97
CA SER A 2 -27.05 10.45 -55.98
C SER A 2 -26.10 9.26 -55.72
N ARG A 3 -24.91 9.58 -55.22
CA ARG A 3 -23.79 8.70 -54.85
C ARG A 3 -24.02 8.00 -53.50
N GLY A 4 -23.48 6.79 -53.36
CA GLY A 4 -22.56 6.38 -52.27
C GLY A 4 -23.13 6.10 -50.88
N GLY A 5 -22.62 5.04 -50.24
CA GLY A 5 -22.80 4.83 -48.81
C GLY A 5 -22.35 3.46 -48.29
N SER A 6 -21.04 3.28 -48.16
CA SER A 6 -20.38 2.23 -47.37
C SER A 6 -20.50 2.47 -45.86
N GLY A 7 -20.50 1.39 -45.07
CA GLY A 7 -20.15 1.40 -43.64
C GLY A 7 -21.37 1.33 -42.71
N GLY A 8 -21.39 0.56 -41.64
CA GLY A 8 -20.36 -0.27 -41.04
C GLY A 8 -20.97 -1.11 -39.92
N SER A 9 -20.26 -2.19 -39.57
CA SER A 9 -20.53 -3.02 -38.40
C SER A 9 -20.62 -2.18 -37.15
N ALA A 10 -21.80 -2.10 -36.53
CA ALA A 10 -21.93 -1.63 -35.16
C ALA A 10 -21.38 -2.73 -34.24
N ALA A 11 -20.12 -2.56 -33.86
CA ALA A 11 -19.46 -3.34 -32.84
C ALA A 11 -20.27 -3.28 -31.54
N ALA A 12 -20.60 -4.45 -31.02
CA ALA A 12 -21.08 -4.63 -29.66
C ALA A 12 -20.10 -3.92 -28.71
N GLY A 13 -20.60 -2.94 -27.96
CA GLY A 13 -19.86 -2.31 -26.87
C GLY A 13 -19.45 -3.36 -25.85
N ALA A 14 -18.21 -3.84 -25.97
CA ALA A 14 -17.56 -4.60 -24.93
C ALA A 14 -17.46 -3.68 -23.70
N LYS A 15 -18.34 -3.92 -22.71
CA LYS A 15 -18.14 -3.42 -21.35
C LYS A 15 -16.75 -3.87 -20.94
N SER A 16 -15.79 -2.95 -20.92
CA SER A 16 -14.45 -3.24 -20.45
C SER A 16 -14.59 -3.75 -19.03
N GLY A 17 -14.24 -5.02 -18.80
CA GLY A 17 -14.25 -5.60 -17.48
C GLY A 17 -13.37 -4.73 -16.58
N LYS A 18 -13.98 -4.11 -15.56
CA LYS A 18 -13.27 -3.34 -14.54
C LYS A 18 -12.14 -4.22 -14.01
N LYS A 19 -10.90 -3.90 -14.38
CA LYS A 19 -9.71 -4.63 -13.91
C LYS A 19 -9.80 -4.67 -12.39
N LYS A 20 -9.80 -5.88 -11.82
CA LYS A 20 -9.85 -6.05 -10.36
C LYS A 20 -8.70 -5.25 -9.75
N GLY A 21 -9.04 -4.23 -8.96
CA GLY A 21 -8.06 -3.45 -8.21
C GLY A 21 -7.29 -4.34 -7.25
N SER A 22 -6.07 -3.92 -6.91
CA SER A 22 -5.23 -4.57 -5.91
C SER A 22 -5.48 -3.95 -4.55
N THR A 23 -5.65 -4.78 -3.52
CA THR A 23 -5.86 -4.35 -2.14
C THR A 23 -4.72 -4.88 -1.29
N PHE A 24 -4.08 -3.99 -0.52
CA PHE A 24 -2.99 -4.33 0.38
C PHE A 24 -3.27 -3.76 1.77
N VAL A 25 -2.84 -4.47 2.80
CA VAL A 25 -3.09 -4.07 4.18
C VAL A 25 -1.77 -3.99 4.95
N ILE A 26 -1.66 -2.99 5.82
CA ILE A 26 -0.62 -2.92 6.85
C ILE A 26 -1.32 -3.10 8.19
N ASP A 27 -0.99 -4.17 8.89
CA ASP A 27 -1.40 -4.45 10.25
C ASP A 27 -0.39 -3.85 11.24
N CYS A 28 -0.86 -2.89 12.01
CA CYS A 28 -0.12 -2.17 13.03
C CYS A 28 -0.67 -2.47 14.44
N GLY A 29 -1.38 -3.58 14.66
CA GLY A 29 -2.01 -3.90 15.95
C GLY A 29 -1.10 -3.71 17.16
N LYS A 30 0.03 -4.44 17.19
CA LYS A 30 0.99 -4.38 18.31
C LYS A 30 1.49 -2.95 18.61
N PRO A 31 2.10 -2.22 17.66
CA PRO A 31 2.62 -0.89 17.96
C PRO A 31 1.54 0.16 18.25
N VAL A 32 0.29 -0.04 17.81
CA VAL A 32 -0.83 0.84 18.16
C VAL A 32 -1.32 0.58 19.59
N GLU A 33 -1.44 -0.68 19.98
CA GLU A 33 -1.81 -1.08 21.35
C GLU A 33 -0.78 -0.55 22.37
N ASP A 34 0.50 -0.64 22.03
CA ASP A 34 1.61 -0.15 22.86
C ASP A 34 1.83 1.37 22.75
N LYS A 35 0.97 2.10 22.02
CA LYS A 35 1.02 3.56 21.82
C LYS A 35 2.33 4.08 21.21
N ILE A 36 3.06 3.25 20.49
CA ILE A 36 4.31 3.60 19.78
C ILE A 36 4.01 4.30 18.45
N MET A 37 2.87 3.97 17.84
CA MET A 37 2.48 4.49 16.53
C MET A 37 1.02 4.93 16.50
N ASP A 38 0.77 6.05 15.82
CA ASP A 38 -0.58 6.48 15.44
C ASP A 38 -0.92 6.10 13.99
N ILE A 39 -2.08 5.46 13.80
CA ILE A 39 -2.61 5.07 12.49
C ILE A 39 -2.95 6.29 11.63
N ALA A 40 -3.49 7.35 12.23
CA ALA A 40 -3.89 8.53 11.46
C ALA A 40 -2.65 9.24 10.86
N SER A 41 -1.55 9.27 11.61
CA SER A 41 -0.24 9.74 11.11
C SER A 41 0.29 8.88 9.95
N LEU A 42 0.20 7.53 10.05
CA LEU A 42 0.61 6.64 8.96
C LEU A 42 -0.26 6.83 7.69
N GLU A 43 -1.58 6.95 7.86
CA GLU A 43 -2.51 7.20 6.76
C GLU A 43 -2.16 8.49 6.01
N LYS A 44 -2.03 9.60 6.73
CA LYS A 44 -1.64 10.90 6.15
C LYS A 44 -0.30 10.82 5.42
N PHE A 45 0.68 10.16 6.03
CA PHE A 45 1.98 9.95 5.39
C PHE A 45 1.84 9.17 4.08
N LEU A 46 1.04 8.10 4.04
CA LEU A 46 0.84 7.33 2.82
C LEU A 46 0.11 8.16 1.76
N GLN A 47 -0.92 8.93 2.14
CA GLN A 47 -1.62 9.82 1.23
C GLN A 47 -0.66 10.82 0.57
N GLU A 48 0.24 11.45 1.34
CA GLU A 48 1.20 12.43 0.81
C GLU A 48 2.35 11.81 0.01
N ARG A 49 2.74 10.56 0.31
CA ARG A 49 3.99 9.98 -0.19
C ARG A 49 3.82 8.95 -1.29
N ILE A 50 2.62 8.40 -1.47
CA ILE A 50 2.31 7.51 -2.59
C ILE A 50 2.37 8.30 -3.89
N LYS A 51 3.03 7.69 -4.88
CA LYS A 51 3.07 8.12 -6.27
C LYS A 51 2.33 7.09 -7.13
N VAL A 52 1.50 7.57 -8.03
CA VAL A 52 0.77 6.72 -8.98
C VAL A 52 1.39 6.90 -10.37
N ASN A 53 1.68 5.81 -11.07
CA ASN A 53 2.19 5.78 -12.46
C ASN A 53 3.40 6.70 -12.74
N GLY A 54 4.32 6.84 -11.79
CA GLY A 54 5.50 7.70 -11.94
C GLY A 54 5.23 9.21 -11.78
N GLY A 55 4.01 9.59 -11.42
CA GLY A 55 3.61 10.98 -11.20
C GLY A 55 4.10 11.59 -9.88
N LYS A 56 3.53 12.76 -9.57
CA LYS A 56 3.82 13.50 -8.34
C LYS A 56 3.29 12.76 -7.10
N ALA A 57 4.02 12.87 -5.99
CA ALA A 57 3.56 12.32 -4.72
C ALA A 57 2.33 13.09 -4.21
N GLY A 58 1.36 12.39 -3.63
CA GLY A 58 0.12 12.99 -3.13
C GLY A 58 -0.99 13.15 -4.16
N ALA A 59 -0.71 12.94 -5.45
CA ALA A 59 -1.69 13.01 -6.51
C ALA A 59 -2.34 11.64 -6.76
N LEU A 60 -3.20 11.21 -5.82
CA LEU A 60 -3.84 9.88 -5.87
C LEU A 60 -5.02 9.81 -6.84
N GLY A 61 -5.82 10.88 -6.94
CA GLY A 61 -7.07 10.90 -7.69
C GLY A 61 -8.00 9.75 -7.27
N GLU A 62 -8.67 9.13 -8.24
CA GLU A 62 -9.50 7.93 -8.02
C GLU A 62 -8.70 6.62 -8.13
N ALA A 63 -7.41 6.70 -8.49
CA ALA A 63 -6.61 5.52 -8.79
C ALA A 63 -6.19 4.74 -7.53
N VAL A 64 -5.97 5.43 -6.41
CA VAL A 64 -5.57 4.82 -5.13
C VAL A 64 -6.36 5.43 -3.99
N THR A 65 -7.02 4.57 -3.20
CA THR A 65 -7.70 4.94 -1.96
C THR A 65 -6.95 4.38 -0.77
N VAL A 66 -6.70 5.21 0.24
CA VAL A 66 -6.11 4.80 1.52
C VAL A 66 -7.18 4.95 2.60
N THR A 67 -7.52 3.86 3.27
CA THR A 67 -8.49 3.84 4.36
C THR A 67 -7.83 3.35 5.65
N ARG A 68 -8.29 3.88 6.79
CA ARG A 68 -7.85 3.44 8.11
C ARG A 68 -8.97 2.73 8.86
N GLU A 69 -8.57 1.72 9.62
CA GLU A 69 -9.32 1.09 10.69
C GLU A 69 -8.57 1.29 12.01
N LYS A 70 -9.08 0.75 13.12
CA LYS A 70 -8.49 0.95 14.46
C LYS A 70 -7.00 0.58 14.54
N SER A 71 -6.59 -0.49 13.88
CA SER A 71 -5.21 -1.02 13.92
C SER A 71 -4.61 -1.33 12.55
N LYS A 72 -5.36 -1.06 11.47
CA LYS A 72 -4.98 -1.44 10.10
C LYS A 72 -5.10 -0.27 9.15
N VAL A 73 -4.24 -0.23 8.15
CA VAL A 73 -4.36 0.68 7.01
C VAL A 73 -4.51 -0.16 5.76
N THR A 74 -5.56 0.11 4.99
CA THR A 74 -5.88 -0.57 3.74
C THR A 74 -5.63 0.37 2.57
N VAL A 75 -4.87 -0.10 1.59
CA VAL A 75 -4.58 0.63 0.35
C VAL A 75 -5.18 -0.16 -0.80
N THR A 76 -6.16 0.45 -1.47
CA THR A 76 -6.83 -0.11 -2.64
C THR A 76 -6.41 0.68 -3.87
N SER A 77 -5.94 0.01 -4.92
CA SER A 77 -5.50 0.62 -6.17
C SER A 77 -6.24 0.00 -7.36
N GLU A 78 -6.83 0.83 -8.22
CA GLU A 78 -7.44 0.37 -9.48
C GLU A 78 -6.39 0.12 -10.58
N GLY A 79 -5.18 0.66 -10.42
CA GLY A 79 -4.06 0.50 -11.35
C GLY A 79 -2.90 -0.33 -10.81
N PRO A 80 -1.78 -0.41 -11.57
CA PRO A 80 -0.56 -1.09 -11.17
C PRO A 80 -0.01 -0.52 -9.86
N PHE A 81 -0.08 -1.30 -8.80
CA PHE A 81 0.46 -0.95 -7.50
C PHE A 81 1.16 -2.16 -6.89
N SER A 82 2.36 -1.96 -6.36
CA SER A 82 3.14 -3.07 -5.83
C SER A 82 3.11 -3.07 -4.31
N LYS A 83 2.91 -4.26 -3.74
CA LYS A 83 3.06 -4.48 -2.30
C LYS A 83 4.45 -4.02 -1.82
N ARG A 84 5.51 -4.29 -2.58
CA ARG A 84 6.88 -3.89 -2.24
C ARG A 84 7.02 -2.37 -2.05
N TYR A 85 6.31 -1.57 -2.85
CA TYR A 85 6.31 -0.11 -2.69
C TYR A 85 5.70 0.32 -1.35
N LEU A 86 4.62 -0.35 -0.93
CA LEU A 86 4.03 -0.12 0.39
C LEU A 86 5.03 -0.45 1.52
N LYS A 87 5.77 -1.56 1.43
CA LYS A 87 6.85 -1.90 2.38
C LYS A 87 7.90 -0.80 2.49
N TYR A 88 8.32 -0.25 1.36
CA TYR A 88 9.30 0.84 1.32
C TYR A 88 8.78 2.08 2.05
N LEU A 89 7.54 2.50 1.76
CA LEU A 89 6.94 3.66 2.40
C LEU A 89 6.75 3.47 3.90
N THR A 90 6.26 2.30 4.34
CA THR A 90 6.13 1.99 5.77
C THR A 90 7.50 2.01 6.47
N LYS A 91 8.55 1.40 5.89
CA LYS A 91 9.91 1.49 6.44
C LYS A 91 10.42 2.93 6.51
N LYS A 92 10.11 3.76 5.51
CA LYS A 92 10.46 5.17 5.49
C LYS A 92 9.77 5.95 6.61
N TYR A 93 8.49 5.65 6.86
CA TYR A 93 7.75 6.18 8.00
C TYR A 93 8.39 5.77 9.33
N LEU A 94 8.69 4.48 9.53
CA LEU A 94 9.34 4.00 10.75
C LEU A 94 10.66 4.73 11.04
N LYS A 95 11.48 4.99 10.01
CA LYS A 95 12.73 5.74 10.18
C LYS A 95 12.48 7.21 10.53
N LYS A 96 11.48 7.85 9.91
CA LYS A 96 11.10 9.25 10.22
C LYS A 96 10.64 9.42 11.68
N HIS A 97 10.00 8.40 12.24
CA HIS A 97 9.52 8.39 13.63
C HIS A 97 10.49 7.71 14.61
N ASN A 98 11.72 7.39 14.17
CA ASN A 98 12.76 6.75 14.99
C ASN A 98 12.37 5.42 15.66
N VAL A 99 11.45 4.65 15.06
CA VAL A 99 10.96 3.36 15.61
C VAL A 99 11.47 2.14 14.84
N ARG A 100 12.47 2.35 13.97
CA ARG A 100 13.00 1.31 13.08
C ARG A 100 13.78 0.23 13.82
N ASP A 101 14.36 0.56 14.97
CA ASP A 101 15.22 -0.36 15.72
C ASP A 101 14.38 -1.35 16.55
N TRP A 102 13.12 -1.00 16.83
CA TRP A 102 12.19 -1.87 17.54
C TRP A 102 11.25 -2.62 16.60
N LEU A 103 10.92 -2.08 15.42
CA LEU A 103 9.88 -2.62 14.54
C LEU A 103 10.40 -3.03 13.15
N ARG A 104 10.00 -4.21 12.70
CA ARG A 104 10.22 -4.72 11.34
C ARG A 104 8.91 -4.96 10.59
N VAL A 105 8.90 -4.59 9.30
CA VAL A 105 7.80 -4.84 8.37
C VAL A 105 7.98 -6.21 7.70
N ILE A 106 7.09 -7.16 7.98
CA ILE A 106 7.14 -8.55 7.48
C ILE A 106 5.83 -8.90 6.76
N ALA A 107 5.90 -9.72 5.71
CA ALA A 107 4.68 -10.22 5.07
C ALA A 107 3.97 -11.22 5.97
N SER A 108 2.65 -11.14 6.10
CA SER A 108 1.91 -12.14 6.86
C SER A 108 2.05 -13.51 6.21
N ASN A 109 2.23 -14.55 7.03
CA ASN A 109 2.23 -15.93 6.56
C ASN A 109 0.84 -16.40 6.14
N LYS A 110 -0.21 -15.77 6.69
CA LYS A 110 -1.61 -16.13 6.41
C LYS A 110 -2.08 -15.53 5.10
N ASP A 111 -1.75 -14.26 4.85
CA ASP A 111 -2.18 -13.53 3.65
C ASP A 111 -1.01 -12.78 3.01
N ARG A 112 -0.77 -13.12 1.73
CA ARG A 112 0.29 -12.52 0.91
C ARG A 112 0.06 -11.05 0.61
N ASN A 113 -1.14 -10.49 0.82
CA ASN A 113 -1.44 -9.07 0.61
C ASN A 113 -1.26 -8.22 1.89
N VAL A 114 -1.00 -8.86 3.03
CA VAL A 114 -0.87 -8.19 4.32
C VAL A 114 0.60 -8.05 4.72
N TYR A 115 0.98 -6.87 5.18
CA TYR A 115 2.19 -6.67 5.99
C TYR A 115 1.82 -6.55 7.45
N GLU A 116 2.68 -7.04 8.32
CA GLU A 116 2.57 -6.92 9.76
C GLU A 116 3.80 -6.19 10.29
N LEU A 117 3.59 -5.31 11.26
CA LEU A 117 4.66 -4.76 12.08
C LEU A 117 4.94 -5.71 13.25
N ARG A 118 6.16 -6.21 13.34
CA ARG A 118 6.62 -7.12 14.40
C ARG A 118 7.81 -6.52 15.13
N TYR A 119 7.95 -6.84 16.41
CA TYR A 119 9.15 -6.52 17.15
C TYR A 119 10.36 -7.34 16.65
N PHE A 120 11.55 -6.80 16.84
CA PHE A 120 12.77 -7.62 16.85
C PHE A 120 12.80 -8.44 18.15
N ASN A 121 13.28 -9.68 18.08
CA ASN A 121 13.61 -10.44 19.28
C ASN A 121 14.99 -9.94 19.73
N ILE A 122 15.02 -9.04 20.72
CA ILE A 122 16.28 -8.45 21.20
C ILE A 122 17.13 -9.51 21.91
N ALA A 123 16.50 -10.54 22.48
CA ALA A 123 17.19 -11.64 23.17
C ALA A 123 18.11 -12.50 22.28
N GLU A 124 18.02 -12.40 20.95
CA GLU A 124 18.94 -13.10 20.02
C GLU A 124 19.97 -12.15 19.37
N ASN A 125 19.84 -10.83 19.54
CA ASN A 125 20.73 -9.85 18.90
C ASN A 125 21.96 -9.50 19.76
N GLU A 126 22.02 -9.91 21.04
CA GLU A 126 23.21 -9.73 21.88
C GLU A 126 24.35 -10.74 21.53
N GLY A 127 24.12 -11.67 20.60
CA GLY A 127 25.11 -12.66 20.15
C GLY A 127 25.69 -12.42 18.75
N GLU A 128 25.28 -11.36 18.03
CA GLU A 128 25.69 -11.09 16.64
C GLU A 128 26.34 -9.70 16.45
N GLU A 129 26.89 -9.09 17.51
CA GLU A 129 27.73 -7.87 17.44
C GLU A 129 29.24 -8.14 17.64
N GLU A 130 29.71 -9.35 17.34
CA GLU A 130 31.14 -9.67 17.15
C GLU A 130 31.37 -10.42 15.81
N ASP A 131 31.28 -9.72 14.68
CA ASP A 131 32.11 -9.96 13.46
C ASP A 131 31.95 -8.83 12.41
#